data_AF-A0A7S1FAR6-F1
#
_entry.id   AF-A0A7S1FAR6-F1
#
_cell.length_a   1.000
_cell.length_b   1.000
_cell.length_c   1.000
_cell.angle_alpha   90.00
_cell.angle_beta   90.00
_cell.angle_gamma   90.00
#
_symmetry.space_group_name_H-M   'P 1'
#
loop_
_entity.id
_entity.type
_entity.pdbx_description
1 polymer ?
#
loop_
_entity_poly.entity_id
_entity_poly.type
_entity_poly.pdbx_seq_one_letter_code
_entity_poly.pdbx_strand_id
1 'polypeptide(L)'
;ATFATRVDELVKHELSVKHSYDTGFVDRQNVLQVSTGNIEDFKMLGSKKASVKAAKEKQLAGETRDKSMDEKFQLELNTTCENRAAEFQQRSASQAAEIEAIHKAVEEIKKGVVPNYGENTKLVLTSTRLVQKHTASKGTPLKVLQFLQEATESNGDASRHKALDFLHSTAEKLNSAELLLLSMKARSDPFVRVRSLIKDLIDKLVAEATEDQTKTSFCDTATAAEQGTIQAAQAAIESKNADIASTEVDITTAKERIQALTAEIPQLQQALQNASLTRSQEHDASAASLINIDQGIASITNAVSILEAYYKASGLVQVSGSSSSAARYTPTNADRENKTVGDRAPEITWDGEYTGAAESTGVIGILQIILGDFERTKQATTDGEASAATSFSTFKTDTETLIIEKTGLVAETRDRVDELMVTLSTLKEDRATADATKTKAQENLRLLDCGNELNFGNRRAKREQEIEGLKQALRILVALPAN
;
A
#
# COMPACT_ATOMS: atom_id res chain seq x y z
N ALA A 1 136.67 -16.22 131.76
CA ALA A 1 135.19 -16.07 131.86
C ALA A 1 134.59 -17.44 132.20
N THR A 2 133.60 -17.51 133.09
CA THR A 2 133.00 -18.74 133.61
C THR A 2 131.93 -19.30 132.66
N PHE A 3 131.73 -20.63 132.69
CA PHE A 3 130.81 -21.38 131.82
C PHE A 3 129.37 -20.85 131.81
N ALA A 4 128.86 -20.35 132.95
CA ALA A 4 127.49 -19.87 133.09
C ALA A 4 127.15 -18.68 132.17
N THR A 5 128.09 -17.75 131.96
CA THR A 5 127.87 -16.59 131.08
C THR A 5 127.73 -17.03 129.62
N ARG A 6 128.46 -18.08 129.23
CA ARG A 6 128.41 -18.63 127.88
C ARG A 6 127.09 -19.34 127.58
N VAL A 7 126.50 -20.00 128.59
CA VAL A 7 125.18 -20.65 128.45
C VAL A 7 124.09 -19.59 128.26
N ASP A 8 124.10 -18.51 129.05
CA ASP A 8 123.08 -17.44 128.89
C ASP A 8 123.19 -16.72 127.53
N GLU A 9 124.40 -16.47 127.05
CA GLU A 9 124.64 -15.96 125.69
C GLU A 9 124.10 -16.91 124.62
N LEU A 10 124.35 -18.21 124.75
CA LEU A 10 123.87 -19.23 123.80
C LEU A 10 122.34 -19.34 123.81
N VAL A 11 121.71 -19.32 124.99
CA VAL A 11 120.24 -19.36 125.13
C VAL A 11 119.60 -18.10 124.56
N LYS A 12 120.16 -16.92 124.80
CA LYS A 12 119.68 -15.66 124.18
C LYS A 12 119.86 -15.67 122.67
N HIS A 13 120.98 -16.18 122.18
CA HIS A 13 121.22 -16.35 120.75
C HIS A 13 120.21 -17.33 120.13
N GLU A 14 119.96 -18.47 120.77
CA GLU A 14 118.96 -19.45 120.31
C GLU A 14 117.54 -18.88 120.30
N LEU A 15 117.14 -18.16 121.35
CA LEU A 15 115.84 -17.48 121.42
C LEU A 15 115.68 -16.41 120.33
N SER A 16 116.74 -15.62 120.08
CA SER A 16 116.76 -14.63 119.01
C SER A 16 116.66 -15.27 117.63
N VAL A 17 117.41 -16.36 117.39
CA VAL A 17 117.34 -17.14 116.14
C VAL A 17 115.95 -17.75 115.95
N LYS A 18 115.36 -18.30 117.01
CA LYS A 18 114.00 -18.87 116.97
C LYS A 18 112.95 -17.80 116.69
N HIS A 19 113.02 -16.65 117.36
CA HIS A 19 112.09 -15.54 117.11
C HIS A 19 112.21 -15.00 115.67
N SER A 20 113.43 -14.87 115.15
CA SER A 20 113.68 -14.48 113.76
C SER A 20 113.11 -15.49 112.76
N TYR A 21 113.29 -16.79 113.05
CA TYR A 21 112.70 -17.87 112.25
C TYR A 21 111.17 -17.83 112.29
N ASP A 22 110.56 -17.79 113.47
CA ASP A 22 109.10 -17.81 113.66
C ASP A 22 108.45 -16.58 113.01
N THR A 23 109.05 -15.40 113.18
CA THR A 23 108.59 -14.16 112.53
C THR A 23 108.69 -14.26 111.02
N GLY A 24 109.85 -14.72 110.50
CA GLY A 24 110.05 -14.93 109.07
C GLY A 24 109.20 -16.07 108.48
N PHE A 25 108.73 -17.01 109.30
CA PHE A 25 107.78 -18.05 108.91
C PHE A 25 106.37 -17.48 108.78
N VAL A 26 105.90 -16.73 109.79
CA VAL A 26 104.58 -16.06 109.78
C VAL A 26 104.50 -15.06 108.63
N ASP A 27 105.54 -14.26 108.38
CA ASP A 27 105.58 -13.31 107.25
C ASP A 27 105.47 -14.03 105.91
N ARG A 28 106.21 -15.13 105.71
CA ARG A 28 106.10 -15.95 104.50
C ARG A 28 104.74 -16.61 104.36
N GLN A 29 104.14 -17.05 105.46
CA GLN A 29 102.80 -17.63 105.47
C GLN A 29 101.75 -16.58 105.07
N ASN A 30 101.85 -15.35 105.60
CA ASN A 30 101.00 -14.22 105.22
C ASN A 30 101.18 -13.86 103.73
N VAL A 31 102.42 -13.78 103.24
CA VAL A 31 102.71 -13.52 101.82
C VAL A 31 102.13 -14.62 100.92
N LEU A 32 102.26 -15.89 101.31
CA LEU A 32 101.67 -17.02 100.58
C LEU A 32 100.14 -16.93 100.57
N GLN A 33 99.51 -16.62 101.69
CA GLN A 33 98.06 -16.48 101.78
C GLN A 33 97.53 -15.33 100.90
N VAL A 34 98.14 -14.15 100.98
CA VAL A 34 97.77 -12.99 100.16
C VAL A 34 98.00 -13.28 98.67
N SER A 35 99.13 -13.89 98.33
CA SER A 35 99.46 -14.24 96.94
C SER A 35 98.53 -15.31 96.39
N THR A 36 98.13 -16.30 97.19
CA THR A 36 97.15 -17.32 96.81
C THR A 36 95.76 -16.72 96.59
N GLY A 37 95.32 -15.83 97.48
CA GLY A 37 94.06 -15.09 97.32
C GLY A 37 94.05 -14.23 96.04
N ASN A 38 95.13 -13.50 95.77
CA ASN A 38 95.28 -12.73 94.53
C ASN A 38 95.21 -13.63 93.28
N ILE A 39 95.83 -14.81 93.30
CA ILE A 39 95.76 -15.77 92.19
C ILE A 39 94.32 -16.24 91.96
N GLU A 40 93.56 -16.53 93.01
CA GLU A 40 92.15 -16.92 92.90
C GLU A 40 91.29 -15.79 92.34
N ASP A 41 91.47 -14.56 92.83
CA ASP A 41 90.76 -13.37 92.33
C ASP A 41 91.07 -13.10 90.85
N PHE A 42 92.34 -13.20 90.44
CA PHE A 42 92.73 -13.05 89.04
C PHE A 42 92.15 -14.16 88.15
N LYS A 43 92.11 -15.41 88.62
CA LYS A 43 91.44 -16.51 87.91
C LYS A 43 89.95 -16.26 87.74
N MET A 44 89.27 -15.82 88.80
CA MET A 44 87.85 -15.48 88.78
C MET A 44 87.55 -14.31 87.83
N LEU A 45 88.39 -13.27 87.85
CA LEU A 45 88.28 -12.13 86.94
C LEU A 45 88.51 -12.55 85.48
N GLY A 46 89.48 -13.42 85.23
CA GLY A 46 89.75 -14.01 83.91
C GLY A 46 88.56 -14.81 83.39
N SER A 47 87.96 -15.67 84.22
CA SER A 47 86.77 -16.45 83.88
C SER A 47 85.56 -15.56 83.58
N LYS A 48 85.27 -14.54 84.42
CA LYS A 48 84.19 -13.58 84.17
C LYS A 48 84.37 -12.83 82.85
N LYS A 49 85.58 -12.33 82.57
CA LYS A 49 85.90 -11.63 81.31
C LYS A 49 85.74 -12.56 80.10
N ALA A 50 86.18 -13.82 80.20
CA ALA A 50 86.00 -14.81 79.14
C ALA A 50 84.52 -15.12 78.87
N SER A 51 83.71 -15.29 79.93
CA SER A 51 82.26 -15.50 79.81
C SER A 51 81.54 -14.30 79.18
N VAL A 52 81.90 -13.06 79.58
CA VAL A 52 81.33 -11.84 79.00
C VAL A 52 81.73 -11.69 77.54
N LYS A 53 83.00 -11.96 77.20
CA LYS A 53 83.48 -11.96 75.81
C LYS A 53 82.70 -12.96 74.96
N ALA A 54 82.56 -14.21 75.41
CA ALA A 54 81.80 -15.23 74.70
C ALA A 54 80.32 -14.85 74.51
N ALA A 55 79.69 -14.26 75.53
CA ALA A 55 78.32 -13.76 75.43
C ALA A 55 78.19 -12.62 74.41
N LYS A 56 79.15 -11.68 74.38
CA LYS A 56 79.18 -10.56 73.42
C LYS A 56 79.50 -10.99 71.99
N GLU A 57 80.40 -11.95 71.80
CA GLU A 57 80.68 -12.55 70.49
C GLU A 57 79.46 -13.29 69.95
N LYS A 58 78.73 -14.03 70.81
CA LYS A 58 77.46 -14.66 70.43
C LYS A 58 76.39 -13.64 70.06
N GLN A 59 76.25 -12.54 70.82
CA GLN A 59 75.34 -11.44 70.49
C GLN A 59 75.72 -10.79 69.15
N LEU A 60 77.01 -10.48 68.94
CA LEU A 60 77.49 -9.89 67.70
C LEU A 60 77.24 -10.79 66.49
N ALA A 61 77.45 -12.11 66.63
CA ALA A 61 77.15 -13.08 65.58
C ALA A 61 75.64 -13.14 65.26
N GLY A 62 74.78 -13.05 66.27
CA GLY A 62 73.33 -12.94 66.12
C GLY A 62 72.93 -11.67 65.36
N GLU A 63 73.38 -10.51 65.84
CA GLU A 63 73.09 -9.20 65.22
C GLU A 63 73.64 -9.10 63.78
N THR A 64 74.81 -9.69 63.51
CA THR A 64 75.37 -9.71 62.14
C THR A 64 74.52 -10.56 61.19
N ARG A 65 73.98 -11.69 61.69
CA ARG A 65 73.07 -12.54 60.93
C ARG A 65 71.75 -11.82 60.67
N ASP A 66 71.15 -11.22 61.70
CA ASP A 66 69.89 -10.50 61.60
C ASP A 66 70.01 -9.32 60.63
N LYS A 67 71.10 -8.53 60.74
CA LYS A 67 71.41 -7.46 59.79
C LYS A 67 71.48 -7.95 58.34
N SER A 68 72.12 -9.10 58.08
CA SER A 68 72.21 -9.65 56.72
C SER A 68 70.85 -10.11 56.18
N MET A 69 69.97 -10.63 57.05
CA MET A 69 68.61 -11.01 56.67
C MET A 69 67.76 -9.76 56.37
N ASP A 70 67.85 -8.73 57.20
CA ASP A 70 67.15 -7.46 57.01
C ASP A 70 67.62 -6.73 55.73
N GLU A 71 68.93 -6.74 55.43
CA GLU A 71 69.48 -6.17 54.18
C GLU A 71 68.92 -6.89 52.93
N LYS A 72 68.78 -8.22 52.97
CA LYS A 72 68.19 -8.99 51.87
C LYS A 72 66.68 -8.75 51.74
N PHE A 73 65.96 -8.72 52.86
CA PHE A 73 64.54 -8.40 52.88
C PHE A 73 64.28 -6.99 52.32
N GLN A 74 65.09 -6.00 52.71
CA GLN A 74 64.98 -4.64 52.19
C GLN A 74 65.24 -4.58 50.68
N LEU A 75 66.23 -5.33 50.18
CA LEU A 75 66.50 -5.41 48.75
C LEU A 75 65.31 -6.01 47.99
N GLU A 76 64.79 -7.14 48.46
CA GLU A 76 63.62 -7.80 47.85
C GLU A 76 62.37 -6.94 47.94
N LEU A 77 62.15 -6.24 49.06
CA LEU A 77 61.05 -5.31 49.24
C LEU A 77 61.15 -4.14 48.26
N ASN A 78 62.33 -3.52 48.13
CA ASN A 78 62.54 -2.42 47.19
C ASN A 78 62.27 -2.87 45.75
N THR A 79 62.85 -4.00 45.32
CA THR A 79 62.62 -4.54 43.97
C THR A 79 61.15 -4.88 43.73
N THR A 80 60.48 -5.49 44.71
CA THR A 80 59.05 -5.82 44.59
C THR A 80 58.20 -4.56 44.51
N CYS A 81 58.48 -3.55 45.33
CA CYS A 81 57.78 -2.26 45.30
C CYS A 81 58.01 -1.53 43.97
N GLU A 82 59.23 -1.49 43.45
CA GLU A 82 59.56 -0.87 42.15
C GLU A 82 58.84 -1.57 41.00
N ASN A 83 58.86 -2.91 40.96
CA ASN A 83 58.17 -3.70 39.94
C ASN A 83 56.66 -3.49 40.01
N ARG A 84 56.06 -3.55 41.22
CA ARG A 84 54.62 -3.33 41.40
C ARG A 84 54.20 -1.90 41.07
N ALA A 85 55.02 -0.91 41.38
CA ALA A 85 54.79 0.48 41.00
C ALA A 85 54.82 0.65 39.47
N ALA A 86 55.76 0.01 38.78
CA ALA A 86 55.84 0.02 37.32
C ALA A 86 54.63 -0.67 36.66
N GLU A 87 54.24 -1.85 37.15
CA GLU A 87 53.05 -2.58 36.68
C GLU A 87 51.75 -1.78 36.92
N PHE A 88 51.60 -1.15 38.09
CA PHE A 88 50.45 -0.30 38.40
C PHE A 88 50.42 0.95 37.50
N GLN A 89 51.58 1.58 37.27
CA GLN A 89 51.67 2.73 36.38
C GLN A 89 51.30 2.37 34.93
N GLN A 90 51.80 1.23 34.43
CA GLN A 90 51.43 0.71 33.10
C GLN A 90 49.92 0.44 33.02
N ARG A 91 49.35 -0.31 33.98
CA ARG A 91 47.91 -0.60 34.08
C ARG A 91 47.07 0.66 34.12
N SER A 92 47.43 1.62 34.97
CA SER A 92 46.72 2.89 35.11
C SER A 92 46.79 3.73 33.83
N ALA A 93 47.94 3.74 33.14
CA ALA A 93 48.09 4.44 31.87
C ALA A 93 47.26 3.78 30.76
N SER A 94 47.29 2.44 30.65
CA SER A 94 46.48 1.69 29.69
C SER A 94 44.99 1.88 29.92
N GLN A 95 44.52 1.80 31.17
CA GLN A 95 43.12 2.02 31.53
C GLN A 95 42.66 3.45 31.24
N ALA A 96 43.49 4.46 31.53
CA ALA A 96 43.19 5.85 31.20
C ALA A 96 43.04 6.04 29.68
N ALA A 97 43.93 5.44 28.88
CA ALA A 97 43.86 5.47 27.43
C ALA A 97 42.64 4.71 26.87
N GLU A 98 42.22 3.61 27.53
CA GLU A 98 41.00 2.86 27.18
C GLU A 98 39.75 3.72 27.37
N ILE A 99 39.64 4.38 28.54
CA ILE A 99 38.54 5.28 28.87
C ILE A 99 38.49 6.45 27.88
N GLU A 100 39.64 7.01 27.50
CA GLU A 100 39.71 8.08 26.50
C GLU A 100 39.23 7.60 25.12
N ALA A 101 39.63 6.41 24.67
CA ALA A 101 39.18 5.83 23.40
C ALA A 101 37.66 5.58 23.40
N ILE A 102 37.12 5.02 24.49
CA ILE A 102 35.68 4.82 24.67
C ILE A 102 34.95 6.17 24.67
N HIS A 103 35.49 7.19 25.34
CA HIS A 103 34.90 8.53 25.37
C HIS A 103 34.80 9.12 23.96
N LYS A 104 35.89 9.06 23.18
CA LYS A 104 35.90 9.53 21.79
C LYS A 104 34.90 8.77 20.92
N ALA A 105 34.82 7.45 21.06
CA ALA A 105 33.82 6.64 20.34
C ALA A 105 32.38 7.03 20.70
N VAL A 106 32.10 7.27 21.99
CA VAL A 106 30.78 7.73 22.46
C VAL A 106 30.46 9.13 21.93
N GLU A 107 31.42 10.05 21.88
CA GLU A 107 31.21 11.38 21.29
C GLU A 107 30.86 11.31 19.80
N GLU A 108 31.56 10.48 19.02
CA GLU A 108 31.26 10.31 17.59
C GLU A 108 29.86 9.72 17.36
N ILE A 109 29.44 8.76 18.18
CA ILE A 109 28.08 8.21 18.13
C ILE A 109 27.05 9.28 18.50
N LYS A 110 27.31 10.07 19.55
CA LYS A 110 26.40 11.14 20.00
C LYS A 110 26.22 12.24 18.96
N LYS A 111 27.26 12.58 18.19
CA LYS A 111 27.19 13.62 17.16
C LYS A 111 26.25 13.26 16.01
N GLY A 112 26.23 12.00 15.56
CA GLY A 112 25.46 11.60 14.37
C GLY A 112 24.16 10.83 14.62
N VAL A 113 24.02 10.15 15.77
CA VAL A 113 22.90 9.21 16.00
C VAL A 113 21.81 9.77 16.91
N VAL A 114 22.20 10.45 18.01
CA VAL A 114 21.25 10.92 19.04
C VAL A 114 20.24 11.98 18.53
N PRO A 115 20.64 12.96 17.70
CA PRO A 115 19.69 13.93 17.13
C PRO A 115 18.60 13.29 16.25
N ASN A 116 18.87 12.10 15.70
CA ASN A 116 18.08 11.49 14.62
C ASN A 116 17.19 10.32 15.10
N TYR A 117 17.19 10.00 16.40
CA TYR A 117 16.49 8.83 16.95
C TYR A 117 14.94 8.93 16.86
N GLY A 118 14.38 10.14 16.91
CA GLY A 118 12.93 10.36 16.85
C GLY A 118 12.28 10.00 15.51
N GLU A 119 13.01 10.12 14.40
CA GLU A 119 12.47 9.93 13.04
C GLU A 119 12.40 8.45 12.62
N ASN A 120 13.24 7.58 13.21
CA ASN A 120 13.32 6.15 12.86
C ASN A 120 12.18 5.28 13.39
N THR A 121 11.32 5.80 14.28
CA THR A 121 10.20 5.04 14.86
C THR A 121 9.01 4.85 13.90
N LYS A 122 8.95 5.62 12.80
CA LYS A 122 7.83 5.57 11.83
C LYS A 122 7.89 4.41 10.83
N LEU A 123 9.02 3.70 10.71
CA LEU A 123 9.25 2.72 9.64
C LEU A 123 8.72 1.30 9.92
N VAL A 124 8.29 1.00 11.15
CA VAL A 124 7.97 -0.39 11.59
C VAL A 124 6.47 -0.75 11.41
N LEU A 125 5.61 0.20 11.05
CA LEU A 125 4.14 0.01 11.12
C LEU A 125 3.40 -0.14 9.78
N THR A 126 4.07 -0.08 8.62
CA THR A 126 3.38 -0.08 7.31
C THR A 126 3.33 -1.42 6.58
N SER A 127 3.90 -2.51 7.13
CA SER A 127 3.94 -3.82 6.45
C SER A 127 2.82 -4.80 6.81
N THR A 128 1.65 -4.35 7.32
CA THR A 128 0.53 -5.28 7.61
C THR A 128 -0.76 -4.99 6.83
N ARG A 129 -0.96 -5.86 5.81
CA ARG A 129 -2.23 -6.47 5.36
C ARG A 129 -3.18 -5.63 4.49
N LEU A 130 -3.02 -5.77 3.17
CA LEU A 130 -4.12 -5.77 2.21
C LEU A 130 -4.28 -7.20 1.64
N VAL A 131 -5.35 -7.90 2.04
CA VAL A 131 -5.80 -9.14 1.38
C VAL A 131 -7.28 -8.97 1.07
N GLN A 132 -7.56 -8.59 -0.17
CA GLN A 132 -8.87 -8.53 -0.80
C GLN A 132 -9.37 -9.96 -1.05
N LYS A 133 -10.49 -10.36 -0.44
CA LYS A 133 -11.17 -11.62 -0.78
C LYS A 133 -12.05 -11.40 -2.00
N HIS A 134 -11.68 -12.01 -3.13
CA HIS A 134 -12.59 -12.25 -4.25
C HIS A 134 -13.20 -13.65 -4.11
N THR A 135 -14.53 -13.73 -4.07
CA THR A 135 -15.27 -14.99 -4.25
C THR A 135 -16.05 -14.91 -5.56
N ALA A 136 -15.57 -15.64 -6.56
CA ALA A 136 -16.31 -15.95 -7.77
C ALA A 136 -16.97 -17.33 -7.61
N SER A 137 -18.22 -17.49 -8.07
CA SER A 137 -18.74 -18.78 -8.56
C SER A 137 -20.16 -18.67 -9.15
N LYS A 138 -20.25 -18.91 -10.47
CA LYS A 138 -21.15 -19.84 -11.22
C LYS A 138 -22.67 -19.73 -10.99
N GLY A 139 -23.60 -19.78 -11.96
CA GLY A 139 -23.59 -20.02 -13.41
C GLY A 139 -25.01 -20.45 -13.88
N THR A 140 -25.44 -19.93 -15.05
CA THR A 140 -26.31 -20.52 -16.13
C THR A 140 -27.74 -21.07 -15.86
N PRO A 141 -28.59 -21.37 -16.90
CA PRO A 141 -29.04 -20.62 -18.10
C PRO A 141 -30.59 -20.75 -18.32
N LEU A 142 -31.19 -20.21 -19.42
CA LEU A 142 -32.19 -20.91 -20.30
C LEU A 142 -33.04 -20.00 -21.25
N LYS A 143 -33.10 -20.43 -22.53
CA LYS A 143 -34.17 -20.44 -23.58
C LYS A 143 -34.89 -19.14 -24.01
N VAL A 144 -34.74 -18.67 -25.26
CA VAL A 144 -35.31 -19.11 -26.58
C VAL A 144 -36.82 -18.85 -26.71
N LEU A 145 -37.22 -18.03 -27.70
CA LEU A 145 -38.45 -18.22 -28.52
C LEU A 145 -38.28 -17.56 -29.91
N GLN A 146 -38.69 -18.31 -30.94
CA GLN A 146 -38.63 -18.04 -32.38
C GLN A 146 -39.99 -17.51 -32.91
N PHE A 147 -39.90 -16.62 -33.89
CA PHE A 147 -40.63 -16.43 -35.16
C PHE A 147 -41.84 -17.32 -35.60
N LEU A 148 -42.74 -16.66 -36.37
CA LEU A 148 -43.39 -17.03 -37.67
C LEU A 148 -44.88 -17.49 -37.77
N GLN A 149 -45.66 -16.66 -38.51
CA GLN A 149 -46.68 -16.85 -39.59
C GLN A 149 -48.13 -17.38 -39.43
N GLU A 150 -49.05 -16.54 -39.98
CA GLU A 150 -50.18 -16.73 -40.94
C GLU A 150 -51.09 -17.97 -40.97
N ALA A 151 -52.40 -17.71 -41.13
CA ALA A 151 -53.32 -18.55 -41.91
C ALA A 151 -54.48 -17.71 -42.51
N THR A 152 -54.84 -18.05 -43.74
CA THR A 152 -55.85 -17.48 -44.64
C THR A 152 -57.17 -18.28 -44.59
N GLU A 153 -58.30 -17.64 -44.88
CA GLU A 153 -59.54 -18.35 -45.26
C GLU A 153 -60.23 -17.64 -46.44
N SER A 154 -60.57 -18.43 -47.46
CA SER A 154 -61.41 -18.08 -48.59
C SER A 154 -62.60 -19.04 -48.65
N ASN A 155 -63.78 -18.53 -49.03
CA ASN A 155 -64.74 -19.29 -49.83
C ASN A 155 -65.85 -18.38 -50.38
N GLY A 156 -65.96 -18.37 -51.71
CA GLY A 156 -67.13 -17.86 -52.42
C GLY A 156 -67.85 -19.02 -53.09
N ASP A 157 -69.15 -19.15 -52.86
CA ASP A 157 -70.16 -19.54 -53.86
C ASP A 157 -71.57 -19.42 -53.26
N ALA A 158 -72.25 -18.29 -53.44
CA ALA A 158 -73.64 -18.10 -52.96
C ALA A 158 -74.45 -17.01 -53.71
N SER A 159 -74.02 -16.62 -54.92
CA SER A 159 -74.49 -15.38 -55.57
C SER A 159 -75.29 -15.56 -56.87
N ARG A 160 -75.68 -16.79 -57.24
CA ARG A 160 -76.50 -17.04 -58.46
C ARG A 160 -77.94 -17.47 -58.24
N HIS A 161 -78.34 -17.86 -57.02
CA HIS A 161 -79.73 -18.28 -56.75
C HIS A 161 -80.60 -17.21 -56.08
N LYS A 162 -80.04 -16.16 -55.47
CA LYS A 162 -80.81 -15.09 -54.81
C LYS A 162 -81.31 -13.97 -55.74
N ALA A 163 -80.85 -13.94 -57.00
CA ALA A 163 -81.18 -12.86 -57.94
C ALA A 163 -82.43 -13.14 -58.80
N LEU A 164 -82.78 -14.41 -59.03
CA LEU A 164 -83.95 -14.79 -59.83
C LEU A 164 -85.25 -14.78 -59.02
N ASP A 165 -85.19 -15.11 -57.73
CA ASP A 165 -86.34 -15.08 -56.81
C ASP A 165 -86.81 -13.65 -56.47
N PHE A 166 -85.88 -12.67 -56.49
CA PHE A 166 -86.21 -11.28 -56.20
C PHE A 166 -87.04 -10.63 -57.31
N LEU A 167 -86.74 -10.95 -58.58
CA LEU A 167 -87.43 -10.42 -59.77
C LEU A 167 -88.83 -10.99 -59.95
N HIS A 168 -89.06 -12.24 -59.53
CA HIS A 168 -90.40 -12.81 -59.54
C HIS A 168 -91.31 -12.19 -58.46
N SER A 169 -90.74 -11.91 -57.29
CA SER A 169 -91.48 -11.33 -56.16
C SER A 169 -91.80 -9.84 -56.32
N THR A 170 -91.07 -9.11 -57.18
CA THR A 170 -91.32 -7.68 -57.45
C THR A 170 -92.44 -7.44 -58.44
N ALA A 171 -92.65 -8.37 -59.38
CA ALA A 171 -93.77 -8.35 -60.32
C ALA A 171 -95.12 -8.58 -59.63
N GLU A 172 -95.19 -9.44 -58.61
CA GLU A 172 -96.41 -9.65 -57.81
C GLU A 172 -96.66 -8.52 -56.79
N LYS A 173 -95.59 -7.93 -56.22
CA LYS A 173 -95.72 -6.87 -55.20
C LYS A 173 -96.21 -5.52 -55.73
N LEU A 174 -96.00 -5.21 -57.01
CA LEU A 174 -96.26 -3.86 -57.53
C LEU A 174 -97.71 -3.61 -57.97
N ASN A 175 -98.55 -4.65 -58.11
CA ASN A 175 -100.01 -4.59 -58.28
C ASN A 175 -100.54 -3.33 -59.02
N SER A 176 -99.91 -2.97 -60.14
CA SER A 176 -100.12 -1.68 -60.80
C SER A 176 -101.30 -1.76 -61.76
N ALA A 177 -102.40 -1.13 -61.37
CA ALA A 177 -103.58 -0.96 -62.20
C ALA A 177 -103.29 -0.17 -63.48
N GLU A 178 -102.27 0.71 -63.50
CA GLU A 178 -101.85 1.41 -64.73
C GLU A 178 -101.23 0.48 -65.78
N LEU A 179 -100.48 -0.56 -65.38
CA LEU A 179 -99.90 -1.53 -66.32
C LEU A 179 -100.95 -2.49 -66.91
N LEU A 180 -102.02 -2.77 -66.16
CA LEU A 180 -103.16 -3.56 -66.64
C LEU A 180 -104.09 -2.73 -67.55
N LEU A 181 -104.27 -1.44 -67.25
CA LEU A 181 -105.13 -0.51 -68.03
C LEU A 181 -104.51 -0.10 -69.38
N LEU A 182 -103.19 -0.21 -69.52
CA LEU A 182 -102.48 0.06 -70.77
C LEU A 182 -102.63 -1.07 -71.81
N SER A 183 -102.98 -2.28 -71.37
CA SER A 183 -103.19 -3.45 -72.24
C SER A 183 -104.53 -3.45 -72.99
N MET A 184 -105.46 -2.53 -72.67
CA MET A 184 -106.83 -2.52 -73.20
C MET A 184 -107.20 -1.30 -74.06
N LYS A 185 -106.23 -0.50 -74.52
CA LYS A 185 -106.52 0.69 -75.36
C LYS A 185 -105.62 0.81 -76.58
N ALA A 186 -105.71 -0.19 -77.46
CA ALA A 186 -105.17 -0.16 -78.81
C ALA A 186 -106.30 -0.09 -79.85
N ARG A 187 -106.71 1.14 -80.21
CA ARG A 187 -107.38 1.44 -81.48
C ARG A 187 -107.28 2.94 -81.76
N SER A 188 -106.89 3.24 -83.01
CA SER A 188 -106.67 4.55 -83.65
C SER A 188 -105.32 5.23 -83.39
N ASP A 189 -104.72 5.67 -84.51
CA ASP A 189 -103.33 6.06 -84.68
C ASP A 189 -103.08 7.56 -84.42
N PRO A 190 -102.23 7.87 -83.44
CA PRO A 190 -101.28 8.99 -83.52
C PRO A 190 -99.88 8.59 -82.99
N PHE A 191 -99.44 7.34 -83.18
CA PHE A 191 -98.29 6.78 -82.45
C PHE A 191 -96.91 7.21 -82.96
N VAL A 192 -96.84 7.97 -84.06
CA VAL A 192 -95.58 8.54 -84.57
C VAL A 192 -94.96 9.51 -83.56
N ARG A 193 -95.76 10.40 -82.95
CA ARG A 193 -95.27 11.40 -81.99
C ARG A 193 -94.88 10.77 -80.66
N VAL A 194 -95.58 9.71 -80.24
CA VAL A 194 -95.27 8.93 -79.02
C VAL A 194 -93.97 8.15 -79.19
N ARG A 195 -93.73 7.54 -80.37
CA ARG A 195 -92.44 6.88 -80.67
C ARG A 195 -91.26 7.85 -80.66
N SER A 196 -91.44 9.07 -81.18
CA SER A 196 -90.42 10.14 -81.09
C SER A 196 -90.16 10.54 -79.64
N LEU A 197 -91.20 10.83 -78.85
CA LEU A 197 -91.08 11.19 -77.43
C LEU A 197 -90.41 10.09 -76.58
N ILE A 198 -90.72 8.82 -76.83
CA ILE A 198 -90.08 7.68 -76.15
C ILE A 198 -88.61 7.58 -76.56
N LYS A 199 -88.28 7.79 -77.84
CA LYS A 199 -86.90 7.81 -78.33
C LYS A 199 -86.11 8.97 -77.71
N ASP A 200 -86.67 10.18 -77.69
CA ASP A 200 -86.07 11.38 -77.08
C ASP A 200 -85.87 11.19 -75.57
N LEU A 201 -86.80 10.52 -74.88
CA LEU A 201 -86.69 10.20 -73.46
C LEU A 201 -85.62 9.13 -73.19
N ILE A 202 -85.51 8.09 -74.03
CA ILE A 202 -84.43 7.11 -73.96
C ILE A 202 -83.08 7.81 -74.19
N ASP A 203 -82.97 8.65 -75.22
CA ASP A 203 -81.73 9.35 -75.54
C ASP A 203 -81.34 10.32 -74.40
N LYS A 204 -82.31 10.99 -73.79
CA LYS A 204 -82.11 11.84 -72.60
C LYS A 204 -81.68 11.03 -71.37
N LEU A 205 -82.35 9.90 -71.07
CA LEU A 205 -82.02 9.03 -69.94
C LEU A 205 -80.66 8.35 -70.10
N VAL A 206 -80.28 7.98 -71.33
CA VAL A 206 -78.94 7.47 -71.64
C VAL A 206 -77.89 8.56 -71.45
N ALA A 207 -78.15 9.80 -71.92
CA ALA A 207 -77.24 10.93 -71.71
C ALA A 207 -77.06 11.24 -70.21
N GLU A 208 -78.15 11.35 -69.45
CA GLU A 208 -78.13 11.56 -68.00
C GLU A 208 -77.43 10.40 -67.26
N ALA A 209 -77.62 9.15 -67.70
CA ALA A 209 -76.95 7.99 -67.12
C ALA A 209 -75.44 8.02 -67.36
N THR A 210 -75.00 8.44 -68.55
CA THR A 210 -73.56 8.60 -68.84
C THR A 210 -72.93 9.73 -68.02
N GLU A 211 -73.63 10.85 -67.82
CA GLU A 211 -73.15 11.97 -67.00
C GLU A 211 -73.10 11.61 -65.50
N ASP A 212 -74.08 10.86 -65.00
CA ASP A 212 -74.06 10.37 -63.62
C ASP A 212 -73.00 9.29 -63.41
N GLN A 213 -72.75 8.42 -64.41
CA GLN A 213 -71.69 7.42 -64.35
C GLN A 213 -70.31 8.08 -64.32
N THR A 214 -70.06 9.10 -65.16
CA THR A 214 -68.79 9.83 -65.14
C THR A 214 -68.59 10.57 -63.81
N LYS A 215 -69.63 11.26 -63.30
CA LYS A 215 -69.60 11.90 -61.96
C LYS A 215 -69.33 10.91 -60.83
N THR A 216 -70.01 9.75 -60.82
CA THR A 216 -69.79 8.71 -59.79
C THR A 216 -68.36 8.18 -59.87
N SER A 217 -67.88 7.83 -61.06
CA SER A 217 -66.51 7.32 -61.23
C SER A 217 -65.45 8.34 -60.83
N PHE A 218 -65.70 9.63 -61.10
CA PHE A 218 -64.86 10.73 -60.66
C PHE A 218 -64.84 10.82 -59.13
N CYS A 219 -66.00 10.78 -58.49
CA CYS A 219 -66.13 10.83 -57.03
C CYS A 219 -65.48 9.63 -56.31
N ASP A 220 -65.71 8.41 -56.80
CA ASP A 220 -65.08 7.20 -56.24
C ASP A 220 -63.55 7.29 -56.34
N THR A 221 -63.05 7.72 -57.51
CA THR A 221 -61.61 7.83 -57.76
C THR A 221 -60.98 8.96 -56.93
N ALA A 222 -61.61 10.14 -56.89
CA ALA A 222 -61.12 11.29 -56.12
C ALA A 222 -61.17 11.02 -54.61
N THR A 223 -62.26 10.43 -54.10
CA THR A 223 -62.38 10.03 -52.70
C THR A 223 -61.32 8.98 -52.33
N ALA A 224 -61.13 7.95 -53.16
CA ALA A 224 -60.10 6.95 -52.93
C ALA A 224 -58.67 7.55 -52.95
N ALA A 225 -58.41 8.48 -53.87
CA ALA A 225 -57.12 9.17 -53.95
C ALA A 225 -56.84 10.03 -52.70
N GLU A 226 -57.83 10.80 -52.23
CA GLU A 226 -57.68 11.61 -51.02
C GLU A 226 -57.60 10.74 -49.76
N GLN A 227 -58.40 9.67 -49.66
CA GLN A 227 -58.28 8.69 -48.56
C GLN A 227 -56.90 8.02 -48.53
N GLY A 228 -56.36 7.63 -49.70
CA GLY A 228 -55.02 7.09 -49.82
C GLY A 228 -53.95 8.10 -49.37
N THR A 229 -54.12 9.38 -49.72
CA THR A 229 -53.24 10.48 -49.29
C THR A 229 -53.31 10.67 -47.77
N ILE A 230 -54.51 10.61 -47.17
CA ILE A 230 -54.71 10.69 -45.72
C ILE A 230 -54.02 9.52 -45.02
N GLN A 231 -54.18 8.29 -45.51
CA GLN A 231 -53.56 7.10 -44.90
C GLN A 231 -52.03 7.15 -45.00
N ALA A 232 -51.49 7.52 -46.16
CA ALA A 232 -50.05 7.66 -46.35
C ALA A 232 -49.46 8.77 -45.46
N ALA A 233 -50.12 9.92 -45.37
CA ALA A 233 -49.71 11.01 -44.50
C ALA A 233 -49.81 10.63 -43.02
N GLN A 234 -50.87 9.90 -42.61
CA GLN A 234 -51.01 9.39 -41.25
C GLN A 234 -49.89 8.41 -40.88
N ALA A 235 -49.58 7.45 -41.75
CA ALA A 235 -48.47 6.52 -41.55
C ALA A 235 -47.13 7.25 -41.44
N ALA A 236 -46.91 8.28 -42.27
CA ALA A 236 -45.72 9.12 -42.19
C ALA A 236 -45.64 9.88 -40.85
N ILE A 237 -46.75 10.44 -40.36
CA ILE A 237 -46.80 11.12 -39.05
C ILE A 237 -46.47 10.15 -37.91
N GLU A 238 -47.05 8.94 -37.93
CA GLU A 238 -46.79 7.92 -36.91
C GLU A 238 -45.32 7.49 -36.89
N SER A 239 -44.74 7.22 -38.08
CA SER A 239 -43.31 6.92 -38.21
C SER A 239 -42.43 8.05 -37.69
N LYS A 240 -42.69 9.29 -38.12
CA LYS A 240 -41.89 10.46 -37.71
C LYS A 240 -42.02 10.74 -36.21
N ASN A 241 -43.18 10.50 -35.60
CA ASN A 241 -43.34 10.61 -34.14
C ASN A 241 -42.50 9.57 -33.40
N ALA A 242 -42.41 8.34 -33.90
CA ALA A 242 -41.54 7.31 -33.33
C ALA A 242 -40.05 7.72 -33.42
N ASP A 243 -39.62 8.20 -34.59
CA ASP A 243 -38.25 8.68 -34.81
C ASP A 243 -37.90 9.89 -33.93
N ILE A 244 -38.84 10.85 -33.79
CA ILE A 244 -38.72 12.01 -32.89
C ILE A 244 -38.53 11.54 -31.44
N ALA A 245 -39.38 10.63 -30.96
CA ALA A 245 -39.31 10.13 -29.60
C ALA A 245 -37.98 9.41 -29.34
N SER A 246 -37.51 8.57 -30.28
CA SER A 246 -36.21 7.91 -30.18
C SER A 246 -35.06 8.92 -30.14
N THR A 247 -35.08 9.92 -31.03
CA THR A 247 -34.03 10.95 -31.11
C THR A 247 -33.99 11.81 -29.84
N GLU A 248 -35.13 12.16 -29.26
CA GLU A 248 -35.20 12.91 -27.99
C GLU A 248 -34.63 12.10 -26.81
N VAL A 249 -34.83 10.79 -26.78
CA VAL A 249 -34.22 9.88 -25.79
C VAL A 249 -32.70 9.82 -25.98
N ASP A 250 -32.22 9.69 -27.21
CA ASP A 250 -30.78 9.65 -27.51
C ASP A 250 -30.08 10.96 -27.09
N ILE A 251 -30.69 12.12 -27.37
CA ILE A 251 -30.19 13.43 -26.94
C ILE A 251 -30.10 13.50 -25.42
N THR A 252 -31.15 13.04 -24.72
CA THR A 252 -31.19 13.08 -23.25
C THR A 252 -30.09 12.20 -22.66
N THR A 253 -29.96 10.97 -23.16
CA THR A 253 -28.92 10.01 -22.75
C THR A 253 -27.51 10.55 -22.99
N ALA A 254 -27.27 11.17 -24.16
CA ALA A 254 -25.99 11.77 -24.49
C ALA A 254 -25.66 12.96 -23.57
N LYS A 255 -26.65 13.79 -23.22
CA LYS A 255 -26.49 14.90 -22.27
C LYS A 255 -26.17 14.41 -20.85
N GLU A 256 -26.83 13.36 -20.39
CA GLU A 256 -26.53 12.73 -19.09
C GLU A 256 -25.09 12.18 -19.06
N ARG A 257 -24.65 11.52 -20.14
CA ARG A 257 -23.27 11.06 -20.29
C ARG A 257 -22.27 12.21 -20.25
N ILE A 258 -22.55 13.33 -20.91
CA ILE A 258 -21.71 14.53 -20.85
C ILE A 258 -21.60 15.05 -19.42
N GLN A 259 -22.73 15.13 -18.69
CA GLN A 259 -22.74 15.59 -17.30
C GLN A 259 -21.91 14.67 -16.40
N ALA A 260 -22.07 13.35 -16.52
CA ALA A 260 -21.29 12.38 -15.76
C ALA A 260 -19.79 12.52 -16.04
N LEU A 261 -19.37 12.53 -17.31
CA LEU A 261 -17.97 12.67 -17.69
C LEU A 261 -17.37 14.01 -17.23
N THR A 262 -18.14 15.10 -17.35
CA THR A 262 -17.69 16.45 -16.92
C THR A 262 -17.54 16.54 -15.40
N ALA A 263 -18.32 15.76 -14.64
CA ALA A 263 -18.19 15.68 -13.19
C ALA A 263 -16.99 14.82 -12.74
N GLU A 264 -16.63 13.78 -13.51
CA GLU A 264 -15.49 12.90 -13.20
C GLU A 264 -14.13 13.56 -13.46
N ILE A 265 -13.99 14.37 -14.51
CA ILE A 265 -12.73 15.04 -14.88
C ILE A 265 -12.10 15.84 -13.71
N PRO A 266 -12.82 16.75 -13.01
CA PRO A 266 -12.24 17.50 -11.90
C PRO A 266 -11.89 16.61 -10.70
N GLN A 267 -12.60 15.49 -10.50
CA GLN A 267 -12.25 14.53 -9.45
C GLN A 267 -10.90 13.86 -9.74
N LEU A 268 -10.66 13.48 -11.00
CA LEU A 268 -9.36 12.94 -11.43
C LEU A 268 -8.24 13.98 -11.30
N GLN A 269 -8.50 15.23 -11.68
CA GLN A 269 -7.53 16.33 -11.52
C GLN A 269 -7.19 16.58 -10.05
N GLN A 270 -8.19 16.59 -9.17
CA GLN A 270 -7.98 16.75 -7.73
C GLN A 270 -7.21 15.57 -7.13
N ALA A 271 -7.54 14.33 -7.52
CA ALA A 271 -6.82 13.15 -7.09
C ALA A 271 -5.34 13.22 -7.51
N LEU A 272 -5.06 13.66 -8.74
CA LEU A 272 -3.70 13.85 -9.24
C LEU A 272 -2.92 14.91 -8.44
N GLN A 273 -3.56 16.05 -8.13
CA GLN A 273 -2.94 17.11 -7.35
C GLN A 273 -2.61 16.65 -5.92
N ASN A 274 -3.56 15.99 -5.25
CA ASN A 274 -3.38 15.48 -3.89
C ASN A 274 -2.29 14.39 -3.83
N ALA A 275 -2.28 13.48 -4.79
CA ALA A 275 -1.23 12.47 -4.91
C ALA A 275 0.15 13.11 -5.15
N SER A 276 0.23 14.14 -6.00
CA SER A 276 1.47 14.87 -6.27
C SER A 276 2.03 15.57 -5.03
N LEU A 277 1.16 16.20 -4.25
CA LEU A 277 1.55 16.84 -2.99
C LEU A 277 2.07 15.81 -1.99
N THR A 278 1.33 14.73 -1.80
CA THR A 278 1.70 13.63 -0.88
C THR A 278 3.04 13.03 -1.30
N ARG A 279 3.23 12.77 -2.60
CA ARG A 279 4.48 12.25 -3.15
C ARG A 279 5.66 13.18 -2.88
N SER A 280 5.50 14.49 -3.04
CA SER A 280 6.56 15.46 -2.72
C SER A 280 6.94 15.40 -1.24
N GLN A 281 5.96 15.32 -0.34
CA GLN A 281 6.21 15.24 1.10
C GLN A 281 6.91 13.93 1.49
N GLU A 282 6.48 12.81 0.92
CA GLU A 282 7.09 11.49 1.14
C GLU A 282 8.52 11.44 0.60
N HIS A 283 8.78 12.04 -0.57
CA HIS A 283 10.11 12.17 -1.16
C HIS A 283 11.05 12.92 -0.20
N ASP A 284 10.62 14.09 0.26
CA ASP A 284 11.44 14.94 1.12
C ASP A 284 11.72 14.27 2.47
N ALA A 285 10.73 13.58 3.04
CA ALA A 285 10.91 12.78 4.26
C ALA A 285 11.88 11.61 4.04
N SER A 286 11.81 10.93 2.90
CA SER A 286 12.71 9.83 2.56
C SER A 286 14.15 10.33 2.34
N ALA A 287 14.31 11.47 1.66
CA ALA A 287 15.61 12.11 1.46
C ALA A 287 16.24 12.54 2.79
N ALA A 288 15.47 13.15 3.70
CA ALA A 288 15.93 13.48 5.04
C ALA A 288 16.32 12.22 5.84
N SER A 289 15.52 11.15 5.76
CA SER A 289 15.84 9.88 6.39
C SER A 289 17.15 9.27 5.87
N LEU A 290 17.40 9.30 4.56
CA LEU A 290 18.65 8.82 3.97
C LEU A 290 19.87 9.61 4.44
N ILE A 291 19.76 10.94 4.57
CA ILE A 291 20.82 11.78 5.13
C ILE A 291 21.12 11.37 6.58
N ASN A 292 20.08 11.17 7.39
CA ASN A 292 20.22 10.77 8.78
C ASN A 292 20.82 9.37 8.94
N ILE A 293 20.46 8.44 8.05
CA ILE A 293 21.04 7.10 7.98
C ILE A 293 22.53 7.19 7.62
N ASP A 294 22.90 7.99 6.62
CA ASP A 294 24.30 8.16 6.20
C ASP A 294 25.18 8.78 7.28
N GLN A 295 24.65 9.75 8.02
CA GLN A 295 25.32 10.31 9.21
C GLN A 295 25.49 9.24 10.30
N GLY A 296 24.48 8.41 10.55
CA GLY A 296 24.57 7.30 11.48
C GLY A 296 25.63 6.26 11.10
N ILE A 297 25.68 5.86 9.83
CA ILE A 297 26.70 4.96 9.27
C ILE A 297 28.10 5.55 9.49
N ALA A 298 28.31 6.83 9.15
CA ALA A 298 29.60 7.48 9.32
C ALA A 298 30.04 7.54 10.79
N SER A 299 29.13 7.92 11.70
CA SER A 299 29.41 7.98 13.14
C SER A 299 29.79 6.63 13.74
N ILE A 300 29.04 5.57 13.40
CA ILE A 300 29.32 4.23 13.92
C ILE A 300 30.62 3.68 13.32
N THR A 301 30.87 3.91 12.03
CA THR A 301 32.12 3.53 11.37
C THR A 301 33.34 4.19 12.04
N ASN A 302 33.25 5.49 12.33
CA ASN A 302 34.30 6.21 13.05
C ASN A 302 34.52 5.67 14.45
N ALA A 303 33.44 5.38 15.20
CA ALA A 303 33.53 4.81 16.54
C ALA A 303 34.19 3.42 16.54
N VAL A 304 33.81 2.55 15.60
CA VAL A 304 34.45 1.23 15.42
C VAL A 304 35.94 1.40 15.10
N SER A 305 36.29 2.32 14.19
CA SER A 305 37.69 2.59 13.83
C SER A 305 38.53 3.08 15.02
N ILE A 306 38.00 3.98 15.84
CA ILE A 306 38.68 4.48 17.06
C ILE A 306 38.93 3.33 18.05
N LEU A 307 37.92 2.49 18.30
CA LEU A 307 38.05 1.36 19.22
C LEU A 307 39.02 0.31 18.68
N GLU A 308 38.91 -0.07 17.40
CA GLU A 308 39.83 -1.02 16.77
C GLU A 308 41.28 -0.51 16.78
N ALA A 309 41.51 0.76 16.48
CA ALA A 309 42.84 1.36 16.49
C ALA A 309 43.46 1.29 17.89
N TYR A 310 42.69 1.57 18.94
CA TYR A 310 43.13 1.44 20.33
C TYR A 310 43.50 -0.03 20.65
N TYR A 311 42.58 -0.97 20.46
CA TYR A 311 42.83 -2.38 20.84
C TYR A 311 43.94 -3.04 20.00
N LYS A 312 44.13 -2.62 18.73
CA LYS A 312 45.28 -3.04 17.90
C LYS A 312 46.60 -2.43 18.41
N ALA A 313 46.62 -1.13 18.71
CA ALA A 313 47.82 -0.42 19.14
C ALA A 313 48.30 -0.84 20.54
N SER A 314 47.36 -1.21 21.43
CA SER A 314 47.68 -1.66 22.77
C SER A 314 48.22 -3.10 22.84
N GLY A 315 48.32 -3.82 21.71
CA GLY A 315 48.80 -5.21 21.68
C GLY A 315 47.86 -6.20 22.39
N LEU A 316 46.64 -5.79 22.71
CA LEU A 316 45.65 -6.53 23.49
C LEU A 316 44.86 -7.54 22.64
N VAL A 317 45.27 -7.76 21.38
CA VAL A 317 44.77 -8.86 20.55
C VAL A 317 45.30 -10.16 21.17
N GLN A 318 44.43 -10.85 21.91
CA GLN A 318 44.79 -12.07 22.62
C GLN A 318 45.48 -13.10 21.71
N VAL A 319 46.76 -13.36 22.01
CA VAL A 319 47.33 -14.69 21.78
C VAL A 319 46.60 -15.62 22.73
N SER A 320 45.90 -16.58 22.16
CA SER A 320 45.27 -17.67 22.89
C SER A 320 46.33 -18.51 23.62
N GLY A 321 46.18 -18.60 24.94
CA GLY A 321 46.69 -19.70 25.76
C GLY A 321 48.18 -19.65 26.12
N SER A 322 48.45 -19.49 27.41
CA SER A 322 49.13 -20.53 28.18
C SER A 322 49.09 -20.17 29.67
N SER A 323 48.39 -21.01 30.43
CA SER A 323 48.51 -21.07 31.88
C SER A 323 49.92 -21.58 32.20
N SER A 324 50.81 -20.71 32.68
CA SER A 324 52.04 -21.13 33.34
C SER A 324 51.87 -21.00 34.84
N SER A 325 51.69 -22.17 35.45
CA SER A 325 51.75 -22.40 36.89
C SER A 325 53.14 -22.01 37.39
N ALA A 326 53.22 -20.89 38.12
CA ALA A 326 54.42 -20.56 38.87
C ALA A 326 54.52 -21.51 40.07
N ALA A 327 55.60 -22.28 40.07
CA ALA A 327 55.98 -23.20 41.12
C ALA A 327 56.08 -22.49 42.48
N ARG A 328 55.64 -23.18 43.54
CA ARG A 328 55.90 -22.80 44.93
C ARG A 328 57.40 -22.66 45.15
N TYR A 329 57.87 -21.41 45.21
CA TYR A 329 59.15 -21.05 45.78
C TYR A 329 59.02 -20.99 47.31
N THR A 330 59.77 -21.83 48.02
CA THR A 330 59.95 -21.74 49.47
C THR A 330 60.98 -20.66 49.77
N PRO A 331 60.67 -19.59 50.54
CA PRO A 331 61.54 -18.43 50.60
C PRO A 331 62.83 -18.67 51.39
N THR A 332 63.97 -18.43 50.74
CA THR A 332 65.19 -17.97 51.41
C THR A 332 65.17 -16.45 51.34
N ASN A 333 64.54 -15.76 52.31
CA ASN A 333 64.64 -14.31 52.61
C ASN A 333 63.50 -13.89 53.56
N ALA A 334 63.52 -14.40 54.80
CA ALA A 334 62.60 -13.96 55.84
C ALA A 334 63.26 -12.89 56.72
N ASP A 335 62.50 -11.91 57.21
CA ASP A 335 62.98 -10.90 58.16
C ASP A 335 63.32 -11.52 59.55
N ARG A 336 63.79 -10.70 60.50
CA ARG A 336 64.05 -11.16 61.89
C ARG A 336 62.84 -11.82 62.59
N GLU A 337 61.62 -11.58 62.11
CA GLU A 337 60.37 -12.17 62.60
C GLU A 337 59.93 -13.40 61.78
N ASN A 338 60.78 -13.88 60.86
CA ASN A 338 60.55 -15.00 59.98
C ASN A 338 59.35 -14.81 59.02
N LYS A 339 59.07 -13.55 58.63
CA LYS A 339 58.07 -13.19 57.63
C LYS A 339 58.74 -12.74 56.33
N THR A 340 58.15 -13.11 55.21
CA THR A 340 58.64 -12.72 53.88
C THR A 340 57.98 -11.44 53.38
N VAL A 341 58.52 -10.88 52.30
CA VAL A 341 57.91 -9.72 51.63
C VAL A 341 56.47 -10.05 51.23
N GLY A 342 56.22 -11.27 50.76
CA GLY A 342 54.87 -11.76 50.42
C GLY A 342 53.91 -11.82 51.60
N ASP A 343 54.38 -12.18 52.80
CA ASP A 343 53.53 -12.26 54.01
C ASP A 343 53.14 -10.88 54.57
N ARG A 344 53.92 -9.84 54.22
CA ARG A 344 53.67 -8.45 54.60
C ARG A 344 53.05 -7.61 53.48
N ALA A 345 53.03 -8.13 52.26
CA ALA A 345 52.44 -7.44 51.12
C ALA A 345 50.92 -7.34 51.30
N PRO A 346 50.30 -6.20 50.98
CA PRO A 346 48.85 -6.09 50.90
C PRO A 346 48.31 -7.07 49.85
N GLU A 347 47.09 -7.58 50.04
CA GLU A 347 46.42 -8.36 48.99
C GLU A 347 46.18 -7.47 47.77
N ILE A 348 46.76 -7.85 46.65
CA ILE A 348 46.58 -7.19 45.35
C ILE A 348 45.66 -8.07 44.50
N THR A 349 44.62 -7.48 43.92
CA THR A 349 43.61 -8.19 43.12
C THR A 349 44.01 -8.43 41.67
N TRP A 350 45.27 -8.18 41.31
CA TRP A 350 45.76 -8.25 39.94
C TRP A 350 47.16 -8.85 39.90
N ASP A 351 47.43 -9.64 38.86
CA ASP A 351 48.71 -10.27 38.59
C ASP A 351 48.97 -10.31 37.07
N GLY A 352 50.23 -10.17 36.64
CA GLY A 352 50.65 -10.17 35.23
C GLY A 352 50.43 -8.86 34.45
N GLU A 353 50.64 -8.92 33.14
CA GLU A 353 50.45 -7.79 32.21
C GLU A 353 48.96 -7.48 31.98
N TYR A 354 48.61 -6.21 31.77
CA TYR A 354 47.23 -5.80 31.51
C TYR A 354 46.77 -6.24 30.12
N THR A 355 45.79 -7.15 30.05
CA THR A 355 45.26 -7.67 28.77
C THR A 355 43.93 -7.03 28.35
N GLY A 356 43.48 -5.97 29.03
CA GLY A 356 42.19 -5.33 28.77
C GLY A 356 41.00 -6.15 29.27
N ALA A 357 39.79 -5.57 29.20
CA ALA A 357 38.56 -6.28 29.54
C ALA A 357 38.19 -7.29 28.43
N ALA A 358 37.84 -8.52 28.80
CA ALA A 358 37.39 -9.56 27.86
C ALA A 358 36.07 -9.20 27.12
N GLU A 359 35.38 -8.14 27.56
CA GLU A 359 34.10 -7.68 27.00
C GLU A 359 34.26 -6.71 25.81
N SER A 360 35.48 -6.23 25.54
CA SER A 360 35.74 -5.22 24.50
C SER A 360 35.47 -5.70 23.07
N THR A 361 35.59 -7.00 22.80
CA THR A 361 35.18 -7.63 21.53
C THR A 361 33.67 -7.64 21.35
N GLY A 362 32.90 -7.69 22.45
CA GLY A 362 31.45 -7.66 22.42
C GLY A 362 30.91 -6.32 21.95
N VAL A 363 31.49 -5.21 22.42
CA VAL A 363 31.06 -3.85 22.06
C VAL A 363 31.30 -3.56 20.57
N ILE A 364 32.47 -3.91 20.04
CA ILE A 364 32.77 -3.75 18.60
C ILE A 364 31.81 -4.61 17.76
N GLY A 365 31.57 -5.86 18.17
CA GLY A 365 30.61 -6.74 17.50
C GLY A 365 29.19 -6.17 17.48
N ILE A 366 28.72 -5.59 18.59
CA ILE A 366 27.42 -4.92 18.65
C ILE A 366 27.38 -3.71 17.70
N LEU A 367 28.42 -2.88 17.68
CA LEU A 367 28.48 -1.72 16.77
C LEU A 367 28.47 -2.14 15.29
N GLN A 368 29.14 -3.24 14.94
CA GLN A 368 29.13 -3.80 13.58
C GLN A 368 27.75 -4.36 13.20
N ILE A 369 27.03 -4.99 14.13
CA ILE A 369 25.64 -5.42 13.90
C ILE A 369 24.74 -4.21 13.62
N ILE A 370 24.85 -3.16 14.44
CA ILE A 370 24.08 -1.93 14.27
C ILE A 370 24.42 -1.26 12.93
N LEU A 371 25.69 -1.20 12.54
CA LEU A 371 26.10 -0.70 11.23
C LEU A 371 25.41 -1.45 10.09
N GLY A 372 25.37 -2.79 10.17
CA GLY A 372 24.64 -3.62 9.21
C GLY A 372 23.13 -3.37 9.20
N ASP A 373 22.52 -3.01 10.34
CA ASP A 373 21.12 -2.58 10.39
C ASP A 373 20.89 -1.23 9.69
N PHE A 374 21.80 -0.26 9.86
CA PHE A 374 21.73 1.01 9.15
C PHE A 374 21.88 0.83 7.63
N GLU A 375 22.83 0.00 7.18
CA GLU A 375 23.01 -0.31 5.76
C GLU A 375 21.78 -1.00 5.16
N ARG A 376 21.22 -1.98 5.87
CA ARG A 376 19.95 -2.62 5.46
C ARG A 376 18.80 -1.63 5.38
N THR A 377 18.71 -0.73 6.36
CA THR A 377 17.66 0.31 6.40
C THR A 377 17.84 1.30 5.26
N LYS A 378 19.08 1.72 4.95
CA LYS A 378 19.39 2.56 3.79
C LYS A 378 18.89 1.93 2.50
N GLN A 379 19.21 0.66 2.30
CA GLN A 379 18.81 -0.08 1.11
C GLN A 379 17.28 -0.18 1.02
N ALA A 380 16.62 -0.57 2.11
CA ALA A 380 15.16 -0.67 2.17
C ALA A 380 14.46 0.68 1.90
N THR A 381 14.95 1.78 2.46
CA THR A 381 14.42 3.13 2.21
C THR A 381 14.64 3.54 0.75
N THR A 382 15.81 3.26 0.18
CA THR A 382 16.12 3.55 -1.23
C THR A 382 15.22 2.76 -2.18
N ASP A 383 15.05 1.46 -1.94
CA ASP A 383 14.21 0.58 -2.76
C ASP A 383 12.73 0.95 -2.62
N GLY A 384 12.30 1.31 -1.42
CA GLY A 384 10.95 1.82 -1.13
C GLY A 384 10.66 3.11 -1.88
N GLU A 385 11.59 4.07 -1.83
CA GLU A 385 11.52 5.35 -2.56
C GLU A 385 11.44 5.13 -4.08
N ALA A 386 12.30 4.27 -4.65
CA ALA A 386 12.25 3.95 -6.08
C ALA A 386 10.92 3.29 -6.51
N SER A 387 10.40 2.39 -5.67
CA SER A 387 9.11 1.73 -5.91
C SER A 387 7.94 2.72 -5.82
N ALA A 388 7.95 3.63 -4.85
CA ALA A 388 6.95 4.68 -4.68
C ALA A 388 6.99 5.67 -5.85
N ALA A 389 8.19 6.09 -6.29
CA ALA A 389 8.36 6.96 -7.45
C ALA A 389 7.84 6.34 -8.74
N THR A 390 8.11 5.05 -8.96
CA THR A 390 7.60 4.31 -10.14
C THR A 390 6.08 4.21 -10.10
N SER A 391 5.50 3.82 -8.96
CA SER A 391 4.04 3.69 -8.79
C SER A 391 3.33 5.03 -9.01
N PHE A 392 3.89 6.11 -8.48
CA PHE A 392 3.35 7.45 -8.69
C PHE A 392 3.46 7.90 -10.16
N SER A 393 4.57 7.60 -10.84
CA SER A 393 4.71 7.92 -12.26
C SER A 393 3.66 7.21 -13.10
N THR A 394 3.42 5.92 -12.85
CA THR A 394 2.35 5.17 -13.53
C THR A 394 0.98 5.76 -13.23
N PHE A 395 0.66 5.99 -11.95
CA PHE A 395 -0.61 6.62 -11.56
C PHE A 395 -0.82 7.99 -12.24
N LYS A 396 0.23 8.82 -12.29
CA LYS A 396 0.19 10.13 -12.94
C LYS A 396 -0.12 9.99 -14.44
N THR A 397 0.62 9.16 -15.16
CA THR A 397 0.42 8.96 -16.59
C THR A 397 -0.96 8.38 -16.89
N ASP A 398 -1.41 7.37 -16.15
CA ASP A 398 -2.72 6.76 -16.34
C ASP A 398 -3.85 7.77 -16.09
N THR A 399 -3.72 8.59 -15.03
CA THR A 399 -4.71 9.61 -14.69
C THR A 399 -4.74 10.74 -15.71
N GLU A 400 -3.57 11.21 -16.19
CA GLU A 400 -3.47 12.22 -17.25
C GLU A 400 -4.09 11.72 -18.56
N THR A 401 -3.81 10.47 -18.96
CA THR A 401 -4.43 9.83 -20.12
C THR A 401 -5.95 9.73 -19.96
N LEU A 402 -6.44 9.27 -18.80
CA LEU A 402 -7.88 9.19 -18.53
C LEU A 402 -8.57 10.56 -18.59
N ILE A 403 -7.92 11.63 -18.12
CA ILE A 403 -8.43 13.00 -18.23
C ILE A 403 -8.55 13.40 -19.69
N ILE A 404 -7.52 13.15 -20.51
CA ILE A 404 -7.52 13.46 -21.94
C ILE A 404 -8.62 12.69 -22.66
N GLU A 405 -8.70 11.36 -22.45
CA GLU A 405 -9.71 10.50 -23.05
C GLU A 405 -11.13 10.95 -22.70
N LYS A 406 -11.41 11.21 -21.42
CA LYS A 406 -12.74 11.68 -20.98
C LYS A 406 -13.07 13.05 -21.52
N THR A 407 -12.09 13.95 -21.63
CA THR A 407 -12.28 15.27 -22.24
C THR A 407 -12.61 15.14 -23.72
N GLY A 408 -11.92 14.24 -24.44
CA GLY A 408 -12.21 13.90 -25.83
C GLY A 408 -13.62 13.32 -26.00
N LEU A 409 -14.00 12.36 -25.16
CA LEU A 409 -15.35 11.77 -25.16
C LEU A 409 -16.45 12.81 -24.90
N VAL A 410 -16.20 13.80 -24.03
CA VAL A 410 -17.13 14.91 -23.81
C VAL A 410 -17.31 15.74 -25.09
N ALA A 411 -16.23 16.04 -25.80
CA ALA A 411 -16.29 16.79 -27.06
C ALA A 411 -17.06 16.00 -28.14
N GLU A 412 -16.68 14.73 -28.37
CA GLU A 412 -17.36 13.85 -29.33
C GLU A 412 -18.86 13.69 -29.01
N THR A 413 -19.20 13.51 -27.73
CA THR A 413 -20.60 13.37 -27.31
C THR A 413 -21.37 14.68 -27.48
N ARG A 414 -20.71 15.85 -27.33
CA ARG A 414 -21.34 17.16 -27.63
C ARG A 414 -21.63 17.31 -29.12
N ASP A 415 -20.66 16.99 -29.98
CA ASP A 415 -20.85 17.03 -31.42
C ASP A 415 -22.01 16.13 -31.84
N ARG A 416 -22.10 14.93 -31.24
CA ARG A 416 -23.23 14.02 -31.47
C ARG A 416 -24.58 14.59 -31.02
N VAL A 417 -24.63 15.30 -29.90
CA VAL A 417 -25.85 16.00 -29.47
C VAL A 417 -26.27 17.04 -30.50
N ASP A 418 -25.32 17.82 -31.03
CA ASP A 418 -25.60 18.85 -32.03
C ASP A 418 -26.14 18.24 -33.33
N GLU A 419 -25.55 17.13 -33.80
CA GLU A 419 -26.06 16.36 -34.95
C GLU A 419 -27.48 15.82 -34.73
N LEU A 420 -27.74 15.25 -33.55
CA LEU A 420 -29.06 14.73 -33.19
C LEU A 420 -30.09 15.87 -33.09
N MET A 421 -29.70 17.05 -32.62
CA MET A 421 -30.57 18.22 -32.57
C MET A 421 -30.95 18.71 -33.97
N VAL A 422 -30.03 18.69 -34.93
CA VAL A 422 -30.34 18.98 -36.34
C VAL A 422 -31.29 17.93 -36.92
N THR A 423 -31.05 16.65 -36.64
CA THR A 423 -31.93 15.55 -37.07
C THR A 423 -33.34 15.69 -36.47
N LEU A 424 -33.42 16.08 -35.20
CA LEU A 424 -34.69 16.32 -34.53
C LEU A 424 -35.46 17.47 -35.17
N SER A 425 -34.79 18.56 -35.57
CA SER A 425 -35.47 19.67 -36.26
C SER A 425 -36.01 19.24 -37.63
N THR A 426 -35.23 18.49 -38.42
CA THR A 426 -35.69 18.03 -39.75
C THR A 426 -36.86 17.06 -39.63
N LEU A 427 -36.83 16.13 -38.67
CA LEU A 427 -37.95 15.22 -38.41
C LEU A 427 -39.22 15.98 -37.99
N LYS A 428 -39.09 17.06 -37.21
CA LYS A 428 -40.22 17.91 -36.81
C LYS A 428 -40.80 18.67 -38.00
N GLU A 429 -39.97 19.17 -38.91
CA GLU A 429 -40.40 19.82 -40.16
C GLU A 429 -41.09 18.84 -41.12
N ASP A 430 -40.53 17.64 -41.28
CA ASP A 430 -41.12 16.55 -42.09
C ASP A 430 -42.50 16.16 -41.56
N ARG A 431 -42.62 15.99 -40.24
CA ARG A 431 -43.90 15.69 -39.59
C ARG A 431 -44.91 16.80 -39.84
N ALA A 432 -44.51 18.07 -39.70
CA ALA A 432 -45.40 19.20 -39.96
C ALA A 432 -45.87 19.25 -41.42
N THR A 433 -44.99 18.90 -42.36
CA THR A 433 -45.32 18.78 -43.78
C THR A 433 -46.31 17.65 -44.04
N ALA A 434 -46.14 16.48 -43.41
CA ALA A 434 -47.08 15.38 -43.49
C ALA A 434 -48.45 15.75 -42.89
N ASP A 435 -48.47 16.47 -41.77
CA ASP A 435 -49.70 16.96 -41.12
C ASP A 435 -50.45 17.98 -41.99
N ALA A 436 -49.73 18.90 -42.62
CA ALA A 436 -50.30 19.83 -43.60
C ALA A 436 -50.87 19.09 -44.82
N THR A 437 -50.18 18.06 -45.32
CA THR A 437 -50.64 17.23 -46.43
C THR A 437 -51.93 16.49 -46.08
N LYS A 438 -51.98 15.88 -44.89
CA LYS A 438 -53.18 15.23 -44.36
C LYS A 438 -54.35 16.21 -44.24
N THR A 439 -54.10 17.39 -43.66
CA THR A 439 -55.13 18.43 -43.48
C THR A 439 -55.70 18.89 -44.81
N LYS A 440 -54.83 19.12 -45.80
CA LYS A 440 -55.23 19.50 -47.16
C LYS A 440 -56.07 18.40 -47.84
N ALA A 441 -55.68 17.14 -47.69
CA ALA A 441 -56.45 16.02 -48.23
C ALA A 441 -57.84 15.89 -47.58
N GLN A 442 -57.93 16.12 -46.27
CA GLN A 442 -59.21 16.17 -45.54
C GLN A 442 -60.10 17.33 -45.98
N GLU A 443 -59.50 18.49 -46.28
CA GLU A 443 -60.21 19.65 -46.82
C GLU A 443 -60.71 19.38 -48.25
N ASN A 444 -59.87 18.83 -49.12
CA ASN A 444 -60.24 18.42 -50.48
C ASN A 444 -61.43 17.44 -50.46
N LEU A 445 -61.40 16.45 -49.55
CA LEU A 445 -62.49 15.49 -49.40
C LEU A 445 -63.80 16.17 -48.94
N ARG A 446 -63.71 17.21 -48.10
CA ARG A 446 -64.87 18.02 -47.67
C ARG A 446 -65.44 18.89 -48.79
N LEU A 447 -64.58 19.42 -49.66
CA LEU A 447 -64.95 20.27 -50.80
C LEU A 447 -65.48 19.47 -51.99
N LEU A 448 -65.29 18.14 -51.99
CA LEU A 448 -65.75 17.25 -53.03
C LEU A 448 -67.30 17.19 -53.03
N ASP A 449 -67.92 17.93 -53.95
CA ASP A 449 -69.38 17.92 -54.14
C ASP A 449 -69.81 16.67 -54.92
N CYS A 450 -69.87 15.55 -54.21
CA CYS A 450 -70.24 14.26 -54.78
C CYS A 450 -71.72 13.93 -54.65
N GLY A 451 -72.54 14.82 -54.08
CA GLY A 451 -73.92 14.51 -53.73
C GLY A 451 -74.05 13.32 -52.78
N ASN A 452 -75.27 12.97 -52.37
CA ASN A 452 -75.48 11.82 -51.49
C ASN A 452 -75.13 10.51 -52.23
N GLU A 453 -73.95 9.96 -51.94
CA GLU A 453 -73.39 8.70 -52.48
C GLU A 453 -74.36 7.51 -52.35
N LEU A 454 -75.17 7.53 -51.28
CA LEU A 454 -76.17 6.52 -50.92
C LEU A 454 -77.25 6.26 -51.99
N ASN A 455 -77.30 7.04 -53.07
CA ASN A 455 -78.32 6.89 -54.10
C ASN A 455 -77.79 6.67 -55.52
N PHE A 456 -76.48 6.67 -55.82
CA PHE A 456 -76.03 6.48 -57.22
C PHE A 456 -76.29 5.06 -57.75
N GLY A 457 -75.95 4.02 -56.99
CA GLY A 457 -76.23 2.63 -57.38
C GLY A 457 -77.73 2.39 -57.56
N ASN A 458 -78.55 2.91 -56.65
CA ASN A 458 -80.01 2.83 -56.71
C ASN A 458 -80.60 3.65 -57.89
N ARG A 459 -80.06 4.84 -58.18
CA ARG A 459 -80.46 5.68 -59.33
C ARG A 459 -80.07 5.03 -60.65
N ARG A 460 -78.87 4.45 -60.75
CA ARG A 460 -78.40 3.72 -61.93
C ARG A 460 -79.31 2.52 -62.21
N ALA A 461 -79.56 1.69 -61.21
CA ALA A 461 -80.44 0.52 -61.34
C ALA A 461 -81.87 0.89 -61.76
N LYS A 462 -82.45 1.94 -61.16
CA LYS A 462 -83.79 2.44 -61.54
C LYS A 462 -83.82 3.00 -62.96
N ARG A 463 -82.83 3.78 -63.38
CA ARG A 463 -82.76 4.31 -64.75
C ARG A 463 -82.54 3.22 -65.79
N GLU A 464 -81.75 2.20 -65.48
CA GLU A 464 -81.52 1.08 -66.41
C GLU A 464 -82.79 0.23 -66.61
N GLN A 465 -83.55 0.02 -65.52
CA GLN A 465 -84.89 -0.56 -65.60
C GLN A 465 -85.87 0.32 -66.41
N GLU A 466 -85.82 1.64 -66.23
CA GLU A 466 -86.64 2.60 -66.98
C GLU A 466 -86.29 2.62 -68.48
N ILE A 467 -85.00 2.62 -68.83
CA ILE A 467 -84.51 2.54 -70.22
C ILE A 467 -84.91 1.21 -70.87
N GLU A 468 -84.76 0.07 -70.19
CA GLU A 468 -85.15 -1.23 -70.74
C GLU A 468 -86.67 -1.33 -70.91
N GLY A 469 -87.45 -0.80 -69.96
CA GLY A 469 -88.90 -0.67 -70.09
C GLY A 469 -89.32 0.19 -71.28
N LEU A 470 -88.66 1.33 -71.50
CA LEU A 470 -88.91 2.21 -72.64
C LEU A 470 -88.47 1.57 -73.97
N LYS A 471 -87.37 0.82 -74.00
CA LYS A 471 -86.94 0.04 -75.18
C LYS A 471 -87.93 -1.06 -75.54
N GLN A 472 -88.46 -1.77 -74.54
CA GLN A 472 -89.52 -2.76 -74.73
C GLN A 472 -90.80 -2.11 -75.24
N ALA A 473 -91.21 -0.97 -74.68
CA ALA A 473 -92.35 -0.19 -75.16
C ALA A 473 -92.15 0.26 -76.63
N LEU A 474 -90.94 0.71 -77.00
CA LEU A 474 -90.62 1.09 -78.37
C LEU A 474 -90.66 -0.12 -79.32
N ARG A 475 -90.14 -1.29 -78.92
CA ARG A 475 -90.23 -2.55 -79.71
C ARG A 475 -91.68 -2.95 -79.97
N ILE A 476 -92.54 -2.87 -78.95
CA ILE A 476 -93.97 -3.16 -79.07
C ILE A 476 -94.64 -2.17 -80.04
N LEU A 477 -94.31 -0.88 -79.96
CA LEU A 477 -94.85 0.17 -80.83
C LEU A 477 -94.35 0.13 -82.29
N VAL A 478 -93.22 -0.56 -82.56
CA VAL A 478 -92.64 -0.74 -83.91
C VAL A 478 -93.06 -2.06 -84.56
N ALA A 479 -93.33 -3.11 -83.77
CA ALA A 479 -93.83 -4.41 -84.26
C ALA A 479 -95.30 -4.39 -84.69
N LEU A 480 -95.99 -3.25 -84.55
CA LEU A 480 -97.32 -3.02 -85.10
C LEU A 480 -97.22 -2.82 -86.62
N PRO A 481 -97.89 -3.63 -87.46
CA PRO A 481 -97.84 -3.49 -88.91
C PRO A 481 -98.35 -2.11 -89.34
N ALA A 482 -97.61 -1.45 -90.23
CA ALA A 482 -98.08 -0.24 -90.90
C ALA A 482 -99.25 -0.59 -91.80
N ASN A 483 -100.43 -0.04 -91.49
CA ASN A 483 -101.57 -0.01 -92.41
C ASN A 483 -101.67 1.38 -93.03
#